data_AF-A0A444Q6T1-F1
#
_entry.id   AF-A0A444Q6T1-F1
#
_cell.length_a   1.000
_cell.length_b   1.000
_cell.length_c   1.000
_cell.angle_alpha   90.00
_cell.angle_beta   90.00
_cell.angle_gamma   90.00
#
_symmetry.space_group_name_H-M   'P 1'
#
loop_
_entity.id
_entity.type
_entity.pdbx_description
1 polymer ?
#
loop_
_entity_poly.entity_id
_entity_poly.type
_entity_poly.pdbx_seq_one_letter_code
_entity_poly.pdbx_strand_id
1 'polypeptide(L)'
;MSLPRPIRISRVEWVCMRNDPVLPKAVIRLVTVRPRAGDGEGRPCERYRVVTWAPDSADRMLVGYFATLTEANAAVKFDIPDPATVVTGHAAFGMYGRSR
;
A
#
# COMPACT_ATOMS: atom_id res chain seq x y z
N MET A 1 -13.17 -4.29 10.32
CA MET A 1 -12.41 -3.03 10.47
C MET A 1 -12.29 -2.36 9.11
N SER A 2 -12.56 -1.06 8.99
CA SER A 2 -12.38 -0.33 7.73
C SER A 2 -10.89 -0.07 7.49
N LEU A 3 -10.45 -0.16 6.23
CA LEU A 3 -9.06 0.14 5.87
C LEU A 3 -8.75 1.62 6.14
N PRO A 4 -7.51 1.95 6.58
CA PRO A 4 -7.07 3.34 6.65
C PRO A 4 -7.27 4.03 5.30
N ARG A 5 -7.77 5.27 5.33
CA ARG A 5 -7.94 6.07 4.11
C ARG A 5 -6.56 6.48 3.57
N PRO A 6 -6.33 6.43 2.24
CA PRO A 6 -5.10 6.94 1.65
C PRO A 6 -4.94 8.43 1.93
N ILE A 7 -3.71 8.85 2.24
CA ILE A 7 -3.36 10.25 2.46
C ILE A 7 -3.12 10.89 1.09
N ARG A 8 -3.88 11.92 0.74
CA ARG A 8 -3.70 12.65 -0.52
C ARG A 8 -2.52 13.60 -0.41
N ILE A 9 -1.53 13.44 -1.28
CA ILE A 9 -0.30 14.26 -1.28
C ILE A 9 -0.21 15.21 -2.48
N SER A 10 -1.03 14.98 -3.50
CA SER A 10 -1.17 15.90 -4.64
C SER A 10 -2.57 15.81 -5.25
N ARG A 11 -2.82 16.54 -6.34
CA ARG A 11 -4.09 16.46 -7.07
C ARG A 11 -4.38 15.06 -7.61
N VAL A 12 -3.34 14.29 -7.92
CA VAL A 12 -3.46 12.99 -8.61
C VAL A 12 -2.75 11.86 -7.87
N GLU A 13 -2.30 12.08 -6.63
CA GLU A 13 -1.46 11.12 -5.92
C GLU A 13 -1.84 10.99 -4.44
N TRP A 14 -1.81 9.75 -3.98
CA TRP A 14 -2.11 9.33 -2.63
C TRP A 14 -1.08 8.32 -2.13
N VAL A 15 -0.94 8.26 -0.82
CA VAL A 15 -0.04 7.34 -0.12
C VAL A 15 -0.87 6.45 0.81
N CYS A 16 -0.60 5.15 0.79
CA CYS A 16 -1.25 4.17 1.66
C CYS A 16 -0.33 3.76 2.81
N MET A 17 -0.78 3.99 4.04
CA MET A 17 -0.12 3.49 5.26
C MET A 17 -0.73 2.14 5.68
N ARG A 18 0.08 1.24 6.23
CA ARG A 18 -0.35 -0.08 6.73
C ARG A 18 0.23 -0.33 8.11
N ASN A 19 1.17 -1.26 8.22
CA ASN A 19 1.73 -1.73 9.48
C ASN A 19 2.62 -0.67 10.14
N ASP A 20 3.23 0.21 9.36
CA ASP A 20 4.20 1.19 9.84
C ASP A 20 3.65 2.63 9.70
N PRO A 21 3.75 3.48 10.74
CA PRO A 21 3.25 4.86 10.72
C PRO A 21 4.17 5.85 10.00
N VAL A 22 5.42 5.51 9.72
CA VAL A 22 6.43 6.38 9.09
C VAL A 22 6.91 5.85 7.74
N LEU A 23 6.73 4.56 7.46
CA LEU A 23 7.03 3.93 6.18
C LEU A 23 5.74 3.61 5.41
N PRO A 24 5.47 4.31 4.30
CA PRO A 24 4.35 3.97 3.45
C PRO A 24 4.46 2.56 2.88
N LYS A 25 3.30 1.97 2.58
CA LYS A 25 3.25 0.67 1.91
C LYS A 25 3.19 0.79 0.40
N ALA A 26 2.47 1.79 -0.09
CA ALA A 26 2.21 1.96 -1.51
C ALA A 26 1.89 3.42 -1.87
N VAL A 27 2.05 3.72 -3.16
CA VAL A 27 1.62 4.96 -3.78
C VAL A 27 0.50 4.64 -4.77
N ILE A 28 -0.56 5.42 -4.73
CA ILE A 28 -1.65 5.39 -5.71
C ILE A 28 -1.57 6.67 -6.54
N ARG A 29 -1.55 6.54 -7.86
CA ARG A 29 -1.55 7.68 -8.78
C ARG A 29 -2.68 7.55 -9.80
N LEU A 30 -3.45 8.62 -9.97
CA LEU A 30 -4.40 8.74 -11.08
C LEU A 30 -3.61 8.99 -12.37
N VAL A 31 -3.81 8.12 -13.35
CA VAL A 31 -3.12 8.16 -14.65
C VAL A 31 -4.09 7.90 -15.79
N THR A 32 -3.81 8.47 -16.95
CA THR A 32 -4.52 8.14 -18.19
C THR A 32 -3.83 6.95 -18.85
N VAL A 33 -4.57 5.85 -19.04
CA VAL A 33 -4.08 4.64 -19.72
C VAL A 33 -4.73 4.57 -21.09
N ARG A 34 -3.90 4.36 -22.12
CA ARG A 34 -4.39 4.03 -23.46
C ARG A 34 -4.56 2.51 -23.54
N PRO A 35 -5.67 2.00 -24.07
CA PRO A 35 -5.82 0.57 -24.33
C PRO A 35 -4.73 0.10 -25.30
N ARG A 36 -4.31 -1.16 -25.17
CA ARG A 36 -3.29 -1.73 -26.04
C ARG A 36 -3.88 -1.95 -27.43
N ALA A 37 -3.08 -1.78 -28.47
CA ALA A 37 -3.48 -2.14 -29.82
C ALA A 37 -3.86 -3.63 -29.85
N GLY A 38 -5.13 -3.93 -30.14
CA GLY A 38 -5.70 -5.29 -30.10
C GLY A 38 -6.94 -5.43 -29.21
N ASP A 39 -7.12 -4.55 -28.22
CA ASP A 39 -8.26 -4.60 -27.28
C ASP A 39 -9.48 -3.77 -27.77
N GLY A 40 -9.48 -3.38 -29.05
CA GLY A 40 -10.45 -2.46 -29.68
C GLY A 40 -10.00 -1.00 -29.71
N GLU A 41 -10.65 -0.16 -30.53
CA GLU A 41 -10.47 1.30 -30.58
C GLU A 41 -10.98 1.97 -29.28
N GLY A 42 -10.30 1.70 -28.17
CA GLY A 42 -10.70 2.23 -26.88
C GLY A 42 -10.20 3.66 -26.69
N ARG A 43 -11.09 4.54 -26.23
CA ARG A 43 -10.72 5.89 -25.76
C ARG A 43 -9.77 5.78 -24.55
N PRO A 44 -8.77 6.67 -24.41
CA PRO A 44 -7.99 6.74 -23.19
C PRO A 44 -8.90 6.88 -21.96
N CYS A 45 -8.61 6.13 -20.89
CA CYS A 45 -9.39 6.14 -19.66
C CYS A 45 -8.52 6.43 -18.44
N GLU A 46 -9.10 7.06 -17.43
CA GLU A 46 -8.41 7.27 -16.16
C GLU A 46 -8.44 6.00 -15.32
N ARG A 47 -7.30 5.69 -14.70
CA ARG A 47 -7.12 4.55 -13.80
C ARG A 47 -6.28 4.96 -12.60
N TYR A 48 -6.54 4.32 -11.47
CA TYR A 48 -5.71 4.43 -10.27
C TYR A 48 -4.60 3.37 -10.36
N ARG A 49 -3.39 3.80 -10.73
CA ARG A 49 -2.19 2.96 -10.74
C ARG A 49 -1.64 2.83 -9.32
N VAL A 50 -1.47 1.61 -8.86
CA VAL A 50 -0.90 1.31 -7.54
C VAL A 50 0.48 0.71 -7.71
N VAL A 51 1.45 1.24 -6.97
CA VAL A 51 2.81 0.70 -6.89
C VAL A 51 3.25 0.55 -5.45
N THR A 52 4.20 -0.35 -5.19
CA THR A 52 4.85 -0.44 -3.88
C THR A 52 5.56 0.86 -3.54
N TRP A 53 5.76 1.10 -2.25
CA TRP A 53 6.62 2.19 -1.80
C TRP A 53 8.10 1.84 -2.00
N ALA A 54 8.85 2.81 -2.50
CA ALA A 54 10.31 2.86 -2.44
C ALA A 54 10.72 4.35 -2.50
N PRO A 55 11.83 4.73 -1.84
CA PRO A 55 12.36 6.10 -1.91
C PRO A 55 12.57 6.51 -3.37
N ASP A 56 13.28 5.69 -4.12
CA ASP A 56 13.47 5.86 -5.55
C ASP A 56 12.30 5.30 -6.33
N SER A 57 11.79 6.10 -7.27
CA SER A 57 10.60 5.71 -8.06
C SER A 57 10.84 4.52 -8.99
N ALA A 58 12.10 4.26 -9.36
CA ALA A 58 12.51 3.16 -10.22
C ALA A 58 12.37 1.79 -9.56
N ASP A 59 12.50 1.72 -8.23
CA ASP A 59 12.42 0.48 -7.46
C ASP A 59 10.99 0.09 -7.10
N ARG A 60 10.01 0.92 -7.49
CA ARG A 60 8.60 0.68 -7.20
C ARG A 60 8.03 -0.36 -8.17
N MET A 61 7.45 -1.41 -7.60
CA MET A 61 6.83 -2.49 -8.36
C MET A 61 5.35 -2.20 -8.59
N LEU A 62 4.85 -2.53 -9.79
CA LEU A 62 3.43 -2.40 -10.12
C LEU A 62 2.60 -3.43 -9.33
N VAL A 63 1.59 -2.94 -8.61
CA VAL A 63 0.57 -3.78 -7.98
C VAL A 63 -0.61 -3.96 -8.94
N GLY A 64 -1.04 -2.89 -9.62
CA GLY A 64 -2.12 -2.97 -10.61
C GLY A 64 -2.74 -1.63 -10.99
N TYR A 65 -3.79 -1.69 -11.79
CA TYR A 65 -4.60 -0.55 -12.22
C TYR A 65 -6.07 -0.80 -11.85
N PHE A 66 -6.69 0.17 -11.19
CA PHE A 66 -8.06 0.03 -10.66
C PHE A 66 -8.97 1.15 -11.17
N ALA A 67 -10.28 0.91 -11.16
CA ALA A 67 -11.26 1.89 -11.61
C ALA A 67 -11.51 2.96 -10.56
N THR A 68 -11.42 2.61 -9.27
CA THR A 68 -11.70 3.52 -8.16
C THR A 68 -10.56 3.60 -7.16
N LEU A 69 -10.47 4.71 -6.43
CA LEU A 69 -9.52 4.89 -5.33
C LEU A 69 -9.75 3.85 -4.20
N THR A 70 -11.01 3.46 -3.98
CA THR A 70 -11.39 2.46 -2.97
C THR A 70 -10.82 1.08 -3.31
N GLU A 71 -10.98 0.64 -4.56
CA GLU A 71 -10.39 -0.62 -5.06
C GLU A 71 -8.87 -0.59 -4.97
N ALA A 72 -8.26 0.51 -5.42
CA ALA A 72 -6.81 0.71 -5.34
C ALA A 72 -6.30 0.62 -3.90
N ASN A 73 -6.99 1.23 -2.92
CA ASN A 73 -6.65 1.10 -1.51
C ASN A 73 -6.82 -0.33 -1.01
N ALA A 74 -7.89 -1.02 -1.40
CA ALA A 74 -8.16 -2.40 -0.99
C ALA A 74 -7.12 -3.41 -1.52
N ALA A 75 -6.47 -3.10 -2.65
CA ALA A 75 -5.40 -3.91 -3.21
C ALA A 75 -4.12 -3.89 -2.37
N VAL A 76 -3.86 -2.81 -1.63
CA VAL A 76 -2.68 -2.69 -0.76
C VAL A 76 -2.92 -3.45 0.54
N LYS A 77 -2.25 -4.60 0.71
CA LYS A 77 -2.39 -5.49 1.87
C LYS A 77 -1.45 -5.10 3.02
N PHE A 78 -1.84 -5.51 4.23
CA PHE A 78 -0.96 -5.49 5.40
C PHE A 78 0.06 -6.62 5.27
N ASP A 79 1.24 -6.38 5.81
CA ASP A 79 2.20 -7.47 6.03
C ASP A 79 1.63 -8.40 7.09
N ILE A 80 1.78 -9.70 6.84
CA ILE A 80 1.54 -10.73 7.84
C ILE A 80 2.78 -10.73 8.73
N PRO A 81 2.66 -10.48 10.04
CA PRO A 81 3.79 -10.59 10.95
C PRO A 81 4.39 -11.99 10.83
N ASP A 82 5.71 -12.07 10.64
CA ASP A 82 6.39 -13.37 10.69
C ASP A 82 6.21 -13.93 12.10
N PRO A 83 5.57 -15.11 12.28
CA PRO A 83 5.37 -15.72 13.59
C PRO A 83 6.66 -15.83 14.41
N ALA A 84 7.82 -16.00 13.77
CA ALA A 84 9.12 -16.08 14.42
C ALA A 84 9.59 -14.74 15.02
N THR A 85 9.03 -13.62 14.55
CA THR A 85 9.36 -12.26 15.00
C THR A 85 8.35 -11.70 16.01
N VAL A 86 7.20 -12.37 16.20
CA VAL A 86 6.20 -11.96 17.18
C VAL A 86 6.67 -12.39 18.57
N VAL A 87 7.18 -11.43 19.35
CA VAL A 87 7.47 -11.66 20.76
C VAL A 87 6.16 -11.83 21.51
N THR A 88 5.86 -13.07 21.92
CA THR A 88 4.66 -13.40 22.71
C THR A 88 4.98 -13.51 24.20
N GLY A 89 4.06 -13.05 25.06
CA GLY A 89 4.11 -13.31 26.51
C GLY A 89 5.06 -12.40 27.30
N HIS A 90 5.64 -12.95 28.37
CA HIS A 90 6.46 -12.23 29.37
C HIS A 90 7.69 -11.51 28.79
N ALA A 91 8.14 -11.92 27.60
CA ALA A 91 9.26 -11.30 26.88
C ALA A 91 8.89 -9.96 26.18
N ALA A 92 7.62 -9.71 25.89
CA ALA A 92 7.17 -8.46 25.23
C ALA A 92 7.13 -7.27 26.20
N PHE A 93 6.93 -7.55 27.50
CA PHE A 93 6.90 -6.56 28.57
C PHE A 93 8.15 -6.77 29.43
N GLY A 94 9.30 -6.33 28.91
CA GLY A 94 10.60 -6.59 29.50
C GLY A 94 10.63 -6.56 31.04
N MET A 95 11.09 -7.66 31.62
CA MET A 95 11.86 -7.71 32.86
C MET A 95 11.37 -6.81 34.01
N TYR A 96 10.17 -7.07 34.53
CA TYR A 96 9.84 -6.75 35.93
C TYR A 96 9.54 -8.02 36.74
N GLY A 97 10.26 -9.11 36.48
CA GLY A 97 10.37 -10.23 37.41
C GLY A 97 11.51 -9.93 38.39
N ARG A 98 11.24 -9.18 39.46
CA ARG A 98 12.18 -9.10 40.59
C ARG A 98 12.38 -10.51 41.14
N SER A 99 13.57 -11.07 40.96
CA SER A 99 13.99 -12.25 41.73
C SER A 99 14.07 -11.82 43.20
N ARG A 100 13.31 -12.51 44.06
CA ARG A 100 13.52 -12.54 45.52
C ARG A 100 13.93 -13.95 45.88
#